data_AF-A0A3D9BDU3-F1
#
_entry.id   AF-A0A3D9BDU3-F1
#
_cell.length_a   1.000
_cell.length_b   1.000
_cell.length_c   1.000
_cell.angle_alpha   90.00
_cell.angle_beta   90.00
_cell.angle_gamma   90.00
#
_symmetry.space_group_name_H-M   'P 1'
#
loop_
_entity.id
_entity.type
_entity.pdbx_description
1 polymer ?
#
loop_
_entity_poly.entity_id
_entity_poly.type
_entity_poly.pdbx_seq_one_letter_code
_entity_poly.pdbx_strand_id
1 'polypeptide(L)'
;MKFFVSIFIIFTIALRPVLPLINYAVNYDYIVKNLCENRNIPQSTCKGKCYVAKELAKTEKQSNTNQTVKISGLDVFISHEILSFSDNSQLSALNKNSDSRYINFHTSEYFSRIFHPPLA
;
A
#
# COMPACT_ATOMS: atom_id res chain seq x y z
N MET A 1 -2.72 -22.78 6.64
CA MET A 1 -3.90 -22.23 5.93
C MET A 1 -3.85 -20.72 5.81
N LYS A 2 -3.79 -19.94 6.91
CA LYS A 2 -3.72 -18.46 6.88
C LYS A 2 -2.60 -17.88 5.99
N PHE A 3 -1.41 -18.48 6.02
CA PHE A 3 -0.29 -18.07 5.16
C PHE A 3 -0.60 -18.19 3.65
N PHE A 4 -1.16 -19.32 3.22
CA PHE A 4 -1.54 -19.53 1.81
C PHE A 4 -2.60 -18.53 1.37
N VAL A 5 -3.57 -18.23 2.24
CA VAL A 5 -4.61 -17.24 1.94
C VAL A 5 -4.02 -15.83 1.85
N SER A 6 -3.11 -15.46 2.75
CA SER A 6 -2.40 -14.18 2.70
C SER A 6 -1.57 -14.03 1.41
N ILE A 7 -0.83 -15.07 1.03
CA ILE A 7 -0.07 -15.12 -0.23
C ILE A 7 -0.99 -14.97 -1.45
N PHE A 8 -2.13 -15.66 -1.44
CA PHE A 8 -3.10 -15.58 -2.53
C PHE A 8 -3.66 -14.16 -2.67
N ILE A 9 -3.98 -13.48 -1.56
CA ILE A 9 -4.47 -12.10 -1.58
C ILE A 9 -3.41 -11.16 -2.17
N ILE A 10 -2.16 -11.23 -1.68
CA ILE A 10 -1.07 -10.39 -2.19
C ILE A 10 -0.85 -10.62 -3.68
N PHE A 11 -0.89 -11.87 -4.12
CA PHE A 11 -0.76 -12.24 -5.53
C PHE A 11 -1.86 -11.60 -6.38
N THR A 12 -3.12 -11.68 -5.96
CA THR A 12 -4.25 -11.10 -6.73
C THR A 12 -4.15 -9.58 -6.88
N ILE A 13 -3.61 -8.87 -5.88
CA ILE A 13 -3.40 -7.41 -5.94
C ILE A 13 -2.26 -7.10 -6.93
N ALA A 14 -1.17 -7.85 -6.88
CA ALA A 14 -0.02 -7.69 -7.77
C ALA A 14 -0.36 -8.02 -9.24
N LEU A 15 -1.35 -8.89 -9.50
CA LEU A 15 -1.74 -9.25 -10.86
C LEU A 15 -2.50 -8.15 -11.61
N ARG A 16 -3.20 -7.26 -10.91
CA ARG A 16 -4.03 -6.22 -11.54
C ARG A 16 -3.30 -5.38 -12.60
N PRO A 17 -2.11 -4.79 -12.34
CA PRO A 17 -1.38 -4.03 -13.36
C PRO A 17 -0.76 -4.89 -14.48
N VAL A 18 -0.69 -6.21 -14.30
CA VAL A 18 -0.05 -7.13 -15.26
C VAL A 18 -1.03 -7.57 -16.36
N LEU A 19 -2.34 -7.58 -16.08
CA LEU A 19 -3.37 -8.01 -17.03
C LEU A 19 -3.35 -7.23 -18.37
N PRO A 20 -3.22 -5.89 -18.40
CA PRO A 20 -3.13 -5.14 -19.67
C PRO A 20 -1.90 -5.50 -20.50
N LEU A 21 -0.80 -5.85 -19.84
CA LEU A 21 0.46 -6.25 -20.50
C LEU A 21 0.34 -7.64 -21.13
N ILE A 22 -0.31 -8.58 -20.45
CA ILE A 22 -0.60 -9.92 -20.99
C ILE A 22 -1.52 -9.79 -22.21
N ASN A 23 -2.59 -9.00 -22.10
CA ASN A 23 -3.51 -8.77 -23.21
C ASN A 23 -2.78 -8.15 -24.42
N TYR A 24 -1.84 -7.23 -24.16
CA TYR A 24 -1.00 -6.66 -25.21
C TYR A 24 -0.07 -7.68 -25.87
N ALA A 25 0.55 -8.57 -25.10
CA ALA A 25 1.43 -9.59 -25.63
C ALA A 25 0.68 -10.61 -26.50
N VAL A 26 -0.49 -11.08 -26.03
CA VAL A 26 -1.31 -12.08 -26.74
C VAL A 26 -1.98 -11.49 -27.98
N ASN A 27 -2.53 -10.28 -27.87
CA ASN A 27 -3.31 -9.64 -28.95
C ASN A 27 -2.53 -8.51 -29.66
N TYR A 28 -1.20 -8.60 -29.69
CA TYR A 28 -0.32 -7.54 -30.20
C TYR A 28 -0.73 -7.06 -31.60
N ASP A 29 -0.87 -7.99 -32.56
CA ASP A 29 -1.20 -7.65 -33.95
C ASP A 29 -2.56 -6.97 -34.07
N TYR A 30 -3.55 -7.45 -33.31
CA TYR A 30 -4.88 -6.86 -33.32
C TYR A 30 -4.85 -5.43 -32.77
N ILE A 31 -4.13 -5.22 -31.66
CA ILE A 31 -4.01 -3.91 -31.03
C ILE A 31 -3.31 -2.92 -31.95
N VAL A 32 -2.20 -3.32 -32.57
CA VAL A 32 -1.44 -2.45 -33.48
C VAL A 32 -2.28 -2.07 -34.71
N LYS A 33 -3.02 -3.02 -35.29
CA LYS A 33 -3.80 -2.79 -36.51
C LYS A 33 -5.09 -2.01 -36.25
N ASN A 34 -5.78 -2.24 -35.14
CA ASN A 34 -7.14 -1.72 -34.93
C ASN A 34 -7.25 -0.67 -33.82
N LEU A 35 -6.51 -0.84 -32.72
CA LEU A 35 -6.66 -0.03 -31.50
C LEU A 35 -5.61 1.07 -31.36
N CYS A 36 -4.50 1.00 -32.12
CA CYS A 36 -3.46 2.01 -32.12
C CYS A 36 -3.96 3.30 -32.80
N GLU A 37 -3.88 4.42 -32.09
CA GLU A 37 -4.32 5.74 -32.55
C GLU A 37 -3.38 6.28 -33.64
N ASN A 38 -2.07 6.04 -33.50
CA ASN A 38 -1.03 6.49 -34.44
C ASN A 38 -0.73 5.49 -35.58
N ARG A 39 -1.66 4.57 -35.89
CA ARG A 39 -1.45 3.53 -36.91
C ARG A 39 -1.25 4.06 -38.34
N ASN A 40 -1.77 5.26 -38.62
CA ASN A 40 -1.69 5.89 -39.95
C ASN A 40 -0.39 6.71 -40.15
N ILE A 41 0.41 6.88 -39.09
CA ILE A 41 1.66 7.66 -39.17
C ILE A 41 2.76 6.71 -39.63
N PRO A 42 3.34 6.90 -40.84
CA PRO A 42 4.43 6.07 -41.31
C PRO A 42 5.62 6.18 -40.34
N GLN A 43 6.29 5.05 -40.07
CA GLN A 43 7.43 4.96 -39.13
C GLN A 43 7.11 5.30 -37.66
N SER A 44 5.84 5.23 -37.23
CA SER A 44 5.47 5.45 -35.83
C SER A 44 6.15 4.46 -34.88
N THR A 45 6.69 4.97 -33.77
CA THR A 45 7.24 4.17 -32.66
C THR A 45 6.16 3.67 -31.69
N CYS A 46 4.89 4.03 -31.91
CA CYS A 46 3.80 3.72 -30.98
C CYS A 46 3.61 2.21 -30.81
N LYS A 47 3.43 1.46 -31.91
CA LYS A 47 3.27 -0.01 -31.88
C LYS A 47 2.26 -0.49 -30.82
N GLY A 48 1.14 0.23 -30.63
CA GLY A 48 0.11 -0.12 -29.63
C GLY A 48 0.40 0.36 -28.19
N LYS A 49 1.54 1.00 -27.92
CA LYS A 49 1.88 1.57 -26.59
C LYS A 49 0.85 2.59 -26.08
N CYS A 50 0.24 3.38 -26.97
CA CYS A 50 -0.80 4.34 -26.58
C CYS A 50 -2.02 3.65 -25.94
N TYR A 51 -2.43 2.50 -26.49
CA TYR A 51 -3.53 1.71 -25.96
C TYR A 51 -3.17 1.12 -24.58
N VAL A 52 -1.98 0.54 -24.46
CA VAL A 52 -1.49 -0.03 -23.18
C VAL A 52 -1.41 1.04 -22.09
N ALA A 53 -0.86 2.21 -22.40
CA ALA A 53 -0.79 3.32 -21.45
C ALA A 53 -2.18 3.76 -20.97
N LYS A 54 -3.17 3.77 -21.86
CA LYS A 54 -4.55 4.12 -21.54
C LYS A 54 -5.21 3.07 -20.64
N GLU A 55 -4.99 1.79 -20.90
CA GLU A 55 -5.50 0.70 -20.05
C GLU A 55 -4.86 0.72 -18.66
N LEU A 56 -3.55 0.94 -18.56
CA LEU A 56 -2.85 1.09 -17.28
C LEU A 56 -3.40 2.27 -16.46
N ALA A 57 -3.60 3.43 -17.10
CA ALA A 57 -4.17 4.60 -16.44
C ALA A 57 -5.63 4.38 -15.97
N LYS A 58 -6.41 3.52 -16.64
CA LYS A 58 -7.75 3.13 -16.17
C LYS A 58 -7.66 2.28 -14.89
N THR A 59 -6.72 1.34 -14.82
CA THR A 59 -6.50 0.53 -13.62
C THR A 59 -6.12 1.40 -12.42
N GLU A 60 -5.26 2.41 -12.62
CA GLU A 60 -4.91 3.37 -11.57
C GLU A 60 -6.09 4.24 -11.13
N LYS A 61 -6.88 4.77 -12.08
CA LYS A 61 -8.07 5.57 -11.76
C LYS A 61 -9.17 4.76 -11.08
N GLN A 62 -9.31 3.48 -11.41
CA GLN A 62 -10.24 2.59 -10.70
C GLN A 62 -9.79 2.33 -9.25
N SER A 63 -8.48 2.33 -8.99
CA SER A 63 -7.95 2.28 -7.61
C SER A 63 -8.19 3.57 -6.83
N ASN A 64 -8.22 4.72 -7.50
CA ASN A 64 -8.41 6.04 -6.87
C ASN A 64 -9.87 6.51 -6.80
N THR A 65 -10.75 5.92 -7.60
CA THR A 65 -12.18 6.12 -7.43
C THR A 65 -12.57 5.40 -6.15
N ASN A 66 -13.13 6.12 -5.18
CA ASN A 66 -13.71 5.60 -3.94
C ASN A 66 -14.93 4.70 -4.22
N GLN A 67 -14.83 3.75 -5.15
CA GLN A 67 -15.60 2.53 -5.08
C GLN A 67 -15.08 1.85 -3.82
N THR A 68 -15.76 2.15 -2.71
CA THR A 68 -15.79 1.30 -1.54
C THR A 68 -16.13 -0.09 -2.04
N VAL A 69 -15.10 -0.86 -2.39
CA VAL A 69 -15.25 -2.28 -2.57
C VAL A 69 -15.73 -2.69 -1.19
N LYS A 70 -17.02 -3.03 -1.06
CA LYS A 70 -17.57 -3.68 0.12
C LYS A 70 -16.91 -5.06 0.16
N ILE A 71 -15.64 -5.09 0.53
CA ILE A 71 -14.93 -6.32 0.84
C ILE A 71 -15.39 -6.67 2.24
N SER A 72 -16.61 -7.19 2.36
CA SER A 72 -17.22 -7.66 3.61
C SER A 72 -16.48 -8.87 4.24
N GLY A 73 -15.19 -9.04 3.94
CA GLY A 73 -14.33 -10.11 4.43
C GLY A 73 -12.86 -9.73 4.59
N LEU A 74 -12.45 -8.46 4.38
CA LEU A 74 -11.06 -8.04 4.64
C LEU A 74 -10.81 -7.72 6.12
N ASP A 75 -11.86 -7.46 6.91
CA ASP A 75 -11.77 -7.26 8.36
C ASP A 75 -11.29 -8.50 9.11
N VAL A 76 -11.28 -9.67 8.47
CA VAL A 76 -10.73 -10.92 9.04
C VAL A 76 -9.19 -10.95 8.98
N PHE A 77 -8.57 -10.09 8.15
CA PHE A 77 -7.11 -10.06 7.95
C PHE A 77 -6.41 -8.91 8.66
N ILE A 78 -7.15 -7.91 9.13
CA ILE A 78 -6.63 -7.00 10.14
C ILE A 78 -6.69 -7.78 11.45
N SER A 79 -5.66 -8.58 11.71
CA SER A 79 -5.40 -9.02 13.08
C SER A 79 -5.41 -7.76 13.94
N HIS A 80 -6.40 -7.67 14.82
CA HIS A 80 -6.38 -6.80 15.98
C HIS A 80 -5.27 -7.29 16.94
N GLU A 81 -4.04 -7.37 16.45
CA GLU A 81 -2.88 -7.20 17.30
C GLU A 81 -2.77 -5.71 17.51
N ILE A 82 -3.72 -5.18 18.30
CA ILE A 82 -3.42 -4.05 19.16
C ILE A 82 -2.10 -4.44 19.79
N LEU A 83 -1.06 -3.64 19.52
CA LEU A 83 0.25 -3.78 20.13
C LEU A 83 0.04 -3.86 21.65
N SER A 84 -0.13 -5.08 22.17
CA SER A 84 -0.03 -5.35 23.58
C SER A 84 1.46 -5.26 23.83
N PHE A 85 1.93 -4.04 24.08
CA PHE A 85 3.14 -3.84 24.84
C PHE A 85 2.89 -4.56 26.16
N SER A 86 3.30 -5.82 26.22
CA SER A 86 3.62 -6.45 27.50
C SER A 86 4.75 -5.59 28.02
N ASP A 87 4.40 -4.67 28.93
CA ASP A 87 5.37 -3.94 29.73
C ASP A 87 6.10 -4.99 30.56
N ASN A 88 7.07 -5.63 29.91
CA ASN A 88 8.03 -6.50 30.53
C ASN A 88 8.95 -5.57 31.29
N SER A 89 8.48 -5.14 32.46
CA SER A 89 9.30 -4.65 33.55
C SER A 89 10.17 -5.80 34.07
N GLN A 90 10.98 -6.39 33.20
CA GLN A 90 12.28 -6.91 33.61
C GLN A 90 13.20 -5.70 33.72
N LEU A 91 12.95 -4.94 34.78
CA LEU A 91 14.00 -4.27 35.51
C LEU A 91 14.93 -5.39 35.97
N SER A 92 15.86 -5.78 35.10
CA SER A 92 17.02 -6.55 35.50
C SER A 92 17.63 -5.76 36.64
N ALA A 93 17.56 -6.33 37.84
CA ALA A 93 18.14 -5.80 39.05
C ALA A 93 19.62 -5.51 38.75
N LEU A 94 19.89 -4.27 38.34
CA LEU A 94 21.23 -3.74 38.31
C LEU A 94 21.62 -3.66 39.77
N ASN A 95 22.40 -4.65 40.17
CA ASN A 95 23.27 -4.62 41.31
C ASN A 95 23.88 -3.21 41.42
N LYS A 96 23.34 -2.39 42.31
CA LYS A 96 24.04 -1.20 42.76
C LYS A 96 23.68 -0.93 44.20
N ASN A 97 24.69 -1.23 45.01
CA ASN A 97 24.92 -0.65 46.32
C ASN A 97 24.39 0.80 46.36
N SER A 98 23.54 1.01 47.38
CA SER A 98 23.14 2.27 48.01
C SER A 98 23.90 3.51 47.52
N ASP A 99 23.22 4.43 46.85
CA ASP A 99 22.51 5.54 47.52
C ASP A 99 22.03 6.55 46.46
N SER A 100 20.87 7.12 46.72
CA SER A 100 20.03 8.03 45.91
C SER A 100 20.80 8.94 44.94
N ARG A 101 20.81 8.58 43.65
CA ARG A 101 21.03 9.52 42.54
C ARG A 101 19.69 9.81 41.89
N TYR A 102 19.17 11.00 42.16
CA TYR A 102 17.97 11.56 41.56
C TYR A 102 18.05 11.47 40.03
N ILE A 103 17.21 10.63 39.41
CA ILE A 103 17.00 10.60 37.96
C ILE A 103 15.61 11.15 37.72
N ASN A 104 15.54 12.45 37.40
CA ASN A 104 14.33 13.07 36.91
C ASN A 104 14.06 12.60 35.48
N PHE A 105 13.16 11.64 35.33
CA PHE A 105 12.47 11.44 34.05
C PHE A 105 11.28 12.39 34.00
N HIS A 106 11.52 13.65 33.64
CA HIS A 106 10.43 14.51 33.19
C HIS A 106 9.94 14.00 31.84
N THR A 107 8.93 13.14 31.84
CA THR A 107 8.08 12.93 30.67
C THR A 107 7.22 14.17 30.53
N SER A 108 7.60 15.10 29.65
CA SER A 108 6.75 16.24 29.38
C SER A 108 5.53 15.74 28.58
N GLU A 109 4.33 15.91 29.14
CA GLU A 109 3.04 15.68 28.46
C GLU A 109 2.82 16.64 27.27
N TYR A 110 3.86 17.37 26.84
CA TYR A 110 3.79 18.44 25.85
C TYR A 110 3.54 17.95 24.42
N PHE A 111 3.68 16.66 24.14
CA PHE A 111 3.49 16.13 22.79
C PHE A 111 2.02 16.13 22.32
N SER A 112 1.04 16.30 23.23
CA SER A 112 -0.38 16.33 22.88
C SER A 112 -0.90 17.72 22.49
N ARG A 113 -0.12 18.79 22.62
CA ARG A 113 -0.62 20.18 22.44
C ARG A 113 -0.08 20.97 21.24
N ILE A 114 0.74 20.37 20.40
CA ILE A 114 1.44 21.10 19.32
C ILE A 114 0.57 21.24 18.05
N PHE A 115 -0.55 20.52 17.93
CA PHE A 115 -1.40 20.55 16.74
C PHE A 115 -2.73 21.26 16.97
N HIS A 116 -2.70 22.58 17.18
CA HIS A 116 -3.90 23.41 17.02
C HIS A 116 -3.54 24.71 16.28
N PRO A 117 -4.37 25.19 15.35
CA PRO A 117 -4.17 26.49 14.73
C PRO A 117 -4.31 27.61 15.79
N PRO A 118 -3.67 28.78 15.59
CA PRO A 118 -3.80 29.89 16.52
C PRO A 118 -5.27 30.34 16.62
N LEU A 119 -5.75 30.47 17.84
CA LEU A 119 -7.06 31.07 18.13
C LEU A 119 -6.96 32.59 17.93
N ALA A 120 -7.91 33.15 17.18
CA ALA A 120 -8.03 34.58 16.94
C ALA A 120 -8.61 35.33 18.16
#